data_AF-A0A2A6BZD3-F1
#
_entry.id   AF-A0A2A6BZD3-F1
#
_cell.length_a   1.000
_cell.length_b   1.000
_cell.length_c   1.000
_cell.angle_alpha   90.00
_cell.angle_beta   90.00
_cell.angle_gamma   90.00
#
_symmetry.space_group_name_H-M   'P 1'
#
loop_
_entity.id
_entity.type
_entity.pdbx_description
1 polymer ?
#
loop_
_entity_poly.entity_id
_entity_poly.type
_entity_poly.pdbx_seq_one_letter_code
_entity_poly.pdbx_strand_id
1 'polypeptide(L)'
;MVNRCTVADYREKSKKIEIIDEFGCSLFPTVLPHVSYSSDLNGGLGVNAFSLDVDQTAVFFECNIKMLLKLNGVCRRPICQPLRVFREREGW
;
A
#
# COMPACT_ATOMS: atom_id res chain seq x y z
N MET A 1 -0.17 11.42 4.01
CA MET A 1 -0.52 10.53 2.89
C MET A 1 0.58 9.51 2.76
N VAL A 2 0.24 8.22 2.81
CA VAL A 2 1.15 7.13 2.44
C VAL A 2 1.46 7.26 0.96
N ASN A 3 2.75 7.32 0.60
CA ASN A 3 3.16 7.55 -0.79
C ASN A 3 4.03 6.47 -1.37
N ARG A 4 4.68 5.60 -0.59
CA ARG A 4 5.44 4.44 -1.11
C ARG A 4 5.68 3.51 0.04
N CYS A 5 5.41 2.22 -0.11
CA CYS A 5 5.72 1.24 0.91
C CYS A 5 6.43 0.03 0.30
N THR A 6 7.35 -0.52 1.07
CA THR A 6 8.06 -1.74 0.74
C THR A 6 7.92 -2.76 1.86
N VAL A 7 7.97 -4.03 1.48
CA VAL A 7 8.16 -5.15 2.39
C VAL A 7 9.53 -5.77 2.12
N ALA A 8 10.25 -6.13 3.18
CA ALA A 8 11.53 -6.79 3.08
C ALA A 8 11.61 -7.97 4.04
N ASP A 9 12.46 -8.93 3.70
CA ASP A 9 12.83 -10.00 4.62
C ASP A 9 13.49 -9.43 5.87
N TYR A 10 13.20 -10.01 7.03
CA TYR A 10 13.84 -9.66 8.30
C TYR A 10 15.38 -9.78 8.25
N ARG A 11 15.89 -10.84 7.62
CA ARG A 11 17.31 -11.17 7.52
C ARG A 11 17.99 -10.44 6.36
N GLU A 12 17.28 -10.24 5.26
CA GLU A 12 17.83 -9.63 4.04
C GLU A 12 17.08 -8.35 3.64
N LYS A 13 17.34 -7.27 4.38
CA LYS A 13 16.70 -5.95 4.18
C LYS A 13 17.03 -5.26 2.85
N SER A 14 18.04 -5.76 2.12
CA SER A 14 18.44 -5.25 0.80
C SER A 14 17.42 -5.60 -0.28
N LYS A 15 16.73 -6.74 -0.16
CA LYS A 15 15.70 -7.17 -1.12
C LYS A 15 14.33 -6.64 -0.68
N LYS A 16 14.00 -5.45 -1.17
CA LYS A 16 12.72 -4.77 -0.90
C LYS A 16 11.75 -4.99 -2.05
N ILE A 17 10.57 -5.50 -1.75
CA ILE A 17 9.44 -5.62 -2.68
C ILE A 17 8.53 -4.42 -2.45
N GLU A 18 8.23 -3.67 -3.52
CA GLU A 18 7.29 -2.57 -3.44
C GLU A 18 5.86 -3.09 -3.39
N ILE A 19 5.09 -2.62 -2.40
CA ILE A 19 3.71 -3.04 -2.16
C ILE A 19 2.71 -1.91 -2.34
N ILE A 20 3.17 -0.66 -2.18
CA ILE A 20 2.42 0.56 -2.47
C ILE A 20 3.36 1.44 -3.30
N ASP A 21 2.90 1.82 -4.49
CA ASP A 21 3.65 2.66 -5.44
C ASP A 21 3.83 4.11 -4.96
N GLU A 22 4.59 4.90 -5.71
CA GLU A 22 4.90 6.30 -5.42
C GLU A 22 3.69 7.26 -5.37
N PHE A 23 2.54 6.82 -5.91
CA PHE A 23 1.28 7.55 -5.90
C PHE A 23 0.38 7.16 -4.73
N GLY A 24 0.77 6.17 -3.93
CA GLY A 24 0.03 5.69 -2.78
C GLY A 24 -0.98 4.59 -3.11
N CYS A 25 -0.83 3.92 -4.25
CA CYS A 25 -1.69 2.81 -4.67
C CYS A 25 -1.02 1.45 -4.46
N SER A 26 -1.77 0.52 -3.86
CA SER A 26 -1.33 -0.87 -3.75
C SER A 26 -1.07 -1.50 -5.12
N LEU A 27 0.06 -2.22 -5.22
CA LEU A 27 0.44 -3.02 -6.40
C LEU A 27 -0.20 -4.41 -6.41
N PHE A 28 -0.69 -4.88 -5.26
CA PHE A 28 -1.32 -6.20 -5.09
C PHE A 28 -2.72 -6.06 -4.48
N PRO A 29 -3.65 -5.35 -5.13
CA PRO A 29 -4.86 -4.87 -4.46
C PRO A 29 -5.86 -5.99 -4.10
N THR A 30 -5.71 -7.19 -4.69
CA THR A 30 -6.45 -8.41 -4.32
C THR A 30 -6.01 -9.01 -2.98
N VAL A 31 -4.77 -8.80 -2.57
CA VAL A 31 -4.20 -9.30 -1.30
C VAL A 31 -4.07 -8.16 -0.29
N LEU A 32 -3.50 -7.04 -0.70
CA LEU A 32 -3.28 -5.83 0.09
C LEU A 32 -4.14 -4.70 -0.47
N PRO A 33 -5.28 -4.34 0.12
CA PRO A 33 -6.16 -3.32 -0.43
C PRO A 33 -5.48 -1.95 -0.47
N HIS A 34 -6.02 -1.05 -1.30
CA HIS A 34 -5.56 0.34 -1.32
C HIS A 34 -5.75 1.00 0.05
N VAL A 35 -4.88 1.97 0.38
CA VAL A 35 -4.97 2.73 1.63
C VAL A 35 -6.26 3.55 1.63
N SER A 36 -7.05 3.38 2.67
CA SER A 36 -8.24 4.18 2.94
C SER A 36 -7.92 5.31 3.91
N TYR A 37 -8.57 6.45 3.74
CA TYR A 37 -8.41 7.60 4.64
C TYR A 37 -9.78 8.01 5.17
N SER A 38 -10.02 7.73 6.46
CA SER A 38 -11.27 8.08 7.14
C SER A 38 -11.31 9.55 7.56
N SER A 39 -10.15 10.18 7.78
CA SER A 39 -10.04 11.60 8.10
C SER A 39 -8.65 12.15 7.73
N ASP A 40 -8.37 13.39 8.10
CA ASP A 40 -7.01 13.92 8.01
C ASP A 40 -6.13 13.29 9.08
N LEU A 41 -4.86 13.06 8.71
CA LEU A 41 -3.87 12.40 9.56
C LEU A 41 -4.23 10.97 9.99
N ASN A 42 -5.42 10.46 9.63
CA ASN A 42 -5.83 9.09 9.83
C ASN A 42 -5.99 8.38 8.49
N GLY A 43 -5.26 7.30 8.32
CA GLY A 43 -5.31 6.47 7.14
C GLY A 43 -4.64 5.13 7.40
N GLY A 44 -5.14 4.12 6.72
CA GLY A 44 -4.65 2.76 6.89
C GLY A 44 -5.37 1.79 5.97
N LEU A 45 -5.02 0.54 6.16
CA LEU A 45 -5.60 -0.59 5.44
C LEU A 45 -5.80 -1.73 6.45
N GLY A 46 -6.86 -2.51 6.24
CA GLY A 46 -7.05 -3.78 6.94
C GLY A 46 -6.66 -4.90 6.00
N VAL A 47 -5.83 -5.83 6.47
CA VAL A 47 -5.40 -6.97 5.66
C VAL A 47 -5.15 -8.19 6.56
N ASN A 48 -5.38 -9.37 6.00
CA ASN A 48 -4.98 -10.63 6.64
C ASN A 48 -3.46 -10.81 6.56
N ALA A 49 -2.89 -11.63 7.42
CA ALA A 49 -1.48 -12.01 7.25
C ALA A 49 -1.28 -12.72 5.91
N PHE A 50 -0.25 -12.32 5.16
CA PHE A 50 0.13 -12.87 3.87
C PHE A 50 1.66 -12.97 3.78
N SER A 51 2.17 -13.79 2.85
CA SER A 51 3.57 -13.76 2.43
C SER A 51 3.64 -13.50 0.92
N LEU A 52 4.45 -12.51 0.51
CA LEU A 52 4.74 -12.20 -0.89
C LEU A 52 6.21 -12.46 -1.14
N ASP A 53 6.55 -13.58 -1.75
CA ASP A 53 7.92 -13.96 -2.15
C ASP A 53 8.99 -13.78 -1.04
N VAL A 54 8.58 -13.99 0.22
CA VAL A 54 9.45 -14.00 1.40
C VAL A 54 9.30 -15.34 2.10
N ASP A 55 10.37 -16.13 2.11
CA ASP A 55 10.38 -17.48 2.69
C ASP A 55 10.56 -17.49 4.22
N GLN A 56 10.63 -16.32 4.86
CA GLN A 56 10.84 -16.18 6.30
C GLN A 56 9.55 -15.88 7.05
N THR A 57 9.53 -16.24 8.34
CA THR A 57 8.37 -16.07 9.24
C THR A 57 8.13 -14.63 9.70
N ALA A 58 9.03 -13.69 9.37
CA ALA A 58 8.95 -12.30 9.77
C ALA A 58 9.36 -11.37 8.62
N VAL A 59 8.63 -10.27 8.48
CA VAL A 59 8.86 -9.24 7.45
C VAL A 59 8.93 -7.86 8.07
N PHE A 60 9.66 -6.94 7.42
CA PHE A 60 9.65 -5.51 7.76
C PHE A 60 8.84 -4.73 6.74
N PHE A 61 7.95 -3.88 7.22
CA PHE A 61 7.26 -2.88 6.41
C PHE A 61 7.93 -1.52 6.59
N GLU A 62 8.28 -0.87 5.49
CA GLU A 62 8.83 0.48 5.48
C GLU A 62 7.99 1.36 4.55
N CYS A 63 7.44 2.43 5.09
CA CYS A 63 6.56 3.34 4.37
C CYS A 63 7.07 4.77 4.43
N ASN A 64 7.08 5.43 3.28
CA ASN A 64 7.20 6.87 3.19
C ASN A 64 5.82 7.52 3.34
N ILE A 65 5.81 8.66 4.04
CA ILE A 65 4.62 9.50 4.18
C ILE A 65 4.94 10.94 3.77
N LYS A 66 3.97 11.57 3.10
CA LYS A 66 4.00 13.00 2.75
C LYS A 66 2.86 13.72 3.45
N MET A 67 3.15 14.84 4.10
CA MET A 67 2.11 15.76 4.56
C MET A 67 1.68 16.66 3.40
N LEU A 68 0.37 16.85 3.27
CA LEU A 68 -0.21 17.70 2.24
C LEU A 68 -0.87 18.89 2.92
N LEU A 69 -0.75 20.06 2.30
CA LEU A 69 -1.57 21.20 2.67
C LEU A 69 -3.00 20.98 2.16
N LYS A 70 -3.96 21.37 2.98
CA LYS A 70 -5.35 21.44 2.55
C LYS A 70 -5.52 22.57 1.56
N LEU A 71 -6.17 22.28 0.44
CA LEU A 71 -6.61 23.29 -0.52
C LEU A 71 -8.13 23.34 -0.43
N ASN A 72 -8.69 24.51 -0.13
CA ASN A 72 -10.13 24.71 0.08
C ASN A 72 -10.73 23.73 1.11
N GLY A 73 -10.01 23.49 2.21
CA GLY A 73 -10.44 22.58 3.28
C GLY A 73 -10.26 21.09 3.01
N VAL A 74 -9.77 20.70 1.82
CA VAL A 74 -9.67 19.29 1.41
C VAL A 74 -8.22 18.88 1.14
N CYS A 75 -7.82 17.70 1.63
CA CYS A 75 -6.60 17.02 1.22
C CYS A 75 -6.86 16.19 -0.03
N ARG A 76 -6.13 16.43 -1.13
CA ARG A 76 -6.18 15.54 -2.30
C ARG A 76 -5.69 14.15 -1.89
N ARG A 77 -6.43 13.11 -2.28
CA ARG A 77 -6.11 11.70 -2.00
C ARG A 77 -5.76 10.98 -3.31
N PRO A 78 -5.00 9.88 -3.25
CA PRO A 78 -4.72 9.06 -4.43
C PRO A 78 -6.00 8.53 -5.08
N ILE A 79 -5.99 8.45 -6.41
CA ILE A 79 -7.05 7.79 -7.19
C ILE A 79 -6.46 6.49 -7.73
N CYS A 80 -6.78 5.38 -7.06
CA CYS A 80 -6.29 4.07 -7.44
C CYS A 80 -7.28 3.35 -8.35
N GLN A 81 -6.76 2.46 -9.20
CA GLN A 81 -7.57 1.68 -10.11
C GLN A 81 -8.54 0.77 -9.32
N PRO A 82 -9.82 0.66 -9.70
CA PRO A 82 -10.77 -0.16 -8.96
C PRO A 82 -10.40 -1.65 -8.93
N LEU A 83 -10.63 -2.31 -7.80
CA LEU A 83 -10.35 -3.75 -7.60
C LEU A 83 -10.91 -4.66 -8.69
N ARG A 84 -12.10 -4.34 -9.23
CA ARG A 84 -12.74 -5.10 -10.31
C ARG A 84 -11.83 -5.30 -11.52
N VAL A 85 -11.03 -4.29 -11.86
CA VAL A 85 -10.18 -4.35 -13.05
C VAL A 85 -8.99 -5.30 -12.86
N PHE A 86 -8.55 -5.52 -11.61
CA PHE A 86 -7.51 -6.50 -11.31
C PHE A 86 -8.08 -7.92 -11.32
N ARG A 87 -9.29 -8.12 -10.80
CA ARG A 87 -9.95 -9.44 -10.80
C ARG A 87 -10.22 -9.97 -12.21
N GLU A 88 -10.61 -9.08 -13.13
CA GLU A 88 -10.82 -9.41 -14.55
C GLU A 88 -9.53 -9.87 -15.25
N ARG A 89 -8.36 -9.33 -14.85
CA ARG A 89 -7.05 -9.71 -15.43
C ARG A 89 -6.55 -11.07 -14.94
N GLU A 90 -6.95 -11.47 -13.73
CA GLU A 90 -6.55 -12.73 -13.08
C GLU A 90 -7.49 -13.90 -13.44
N GLY A 91 -8.47 -13.70 -14.33
CA GLY A 91 -9.30 -14.79 -14.89
C GLY A 91 -10.36 -15.38 -13.94
N TRP A 92 -10.92 -14.58 -13.02
CA TRP A 92 -12.01 -14.96 -12.12
C TRP A 92 -13.39 -14.54 -12.62
#